data_AF-A0A9P7HNR4-F1
#
_entry.id   AF-A0A9P7HNR4-F1
#
_cell.length_a   1.000
_cell.length_b   1.000
_cell.length_c   1.000
_cell.angle_alpha   90.00
_cell.angle_beta   90.00
_cell.angle_gamma   90.00
#
_symmetry.space_group_name_H-M   'P 1'
#
loop_
_entity.id
_entity.type
_entity.pdbx_description
1 polymer ?
#
loop_
_entity_poly.entity_id
_entity_poly.type
_entity_poly.pdbx_seq_one_letter_code
_entity_poly.pdbx_strand_id
1 'polypeptide(L)'
;MARPHLVTLPYEVRDKIFQEYFRVEGGYVFNSESEKLTTADGQPIDFSLMHTCHSIAKDTGHLPFAVNNISFSTFSSPEWMAWAGRHQFLSQFLCLLKADLIYHLQGPKMSPELESALQDKFPHLMPDFKHRLESIYSSRRFSEESRGGLKGYAFQYKDEHRHVVDIIGDKGGELVRLWGINAGMAREAIAFSLRFLGERQYFDLTGLLNKAFPGWKGSNDPQDLLDLNLDPWDIPSKVVLTRAGRLLRDDAMWQRSEDWDKGLRAKYRFSAAAVAIRFFRQLSVDQRRKLRFVTIIEDAYAVCSPSTHAMGLVEFCKDNPRLRIKLHLKLSRRIPAAFHPFSRHFGYSGLGRQLCSEDDDGDYMDAWVAVTGVSTWLEEAITLPDAGMPPNSFTLFLDGEPDRAYFSIIFQNTLVRHGPLMHASKRLYRTSPHQFDGAPPYRLWQRVELSKAVEYLTKGSFYFGKYSQHPAHPLQLPSWPAS
;
A
#
# COMPACT_ATOMS: atom_id res chain seq x y z
N MET A 1 -34.86 -36.80 36.48
CA MET A 1 -34.14 -36.59 35.20
C MET A 1 -32.81 -35.94 35.52
N ALA A 2 -31.68 -36.57 35.15
CA ALA A 2 -30.37 -35.97 35.35
C ALA A 2 -30.26 -34.68 34.51
N ARG A 3 -29.77 -33.57 35.09
CA ARG A 3 -29.55 -32.34 34.34
C ARG A 3 -28.46 -32.62 33.28
N PRO A 4 -28.71 -32.38 31.98
CA PRO A 4 -27.69 -32.56 30.98
C PRO A 4 -26.54 -31.59 31.26
N HIS A 5 -25.33 -32.12 31.43
CA HIS A 5 -24.13 -31.30 31.55
C HIS A 5 -23.66 -30.90 30.15
N LEU A 6 -23.15 -29.67 29.99
CA LEU A 6 -22.71 -29.16 28.69
C LEU A 6 -21.73 -30.10 27.98
N VAL A 7 -20.85 -30.77 28.72
CA VAL A 7 -19.87 -31.76 28.20
C VAL A 7 -20.47 -33.12 27.80
N THR A 8 -21.68 -33.43 28.25
CA THR A 8 -22.39 -34.69 27.93
C THR A 8 -23.27 -34.59 26.69
N LEU A 9 -23.45 -33.39 26.14
CA LEU A 9 -24.18 -33.19 24.89
C LEU A 9 -23.37 -33.74 23.68
N PRO A 10 -24.03 -34.20 22.60
CA PRO A 10 -23.38 -34.55 21.35
C PRO A 10 -22.49 -33.40 20.83
N TYR A 11 -21.37 -33.75 20.19
CA TYR A 11 -20.38 -32.76 19.75
C TYR A 11 -21.00 -31.68 18.86
N GLU A 12 -21.88 -32.06 17.93
CA GLU A 12 -22.52 -31.14 16.99
C GLU A 12 -23.41 -30.11 17.70
N VAL A 13 -24.05 -30.51 18.80
CA VAL A 13 -24.87 -29.62 19.62
C VAL A 13 -23.97 -28.69 20.43
N ARG A 14 -22.89 -29.22 21.03
CA ARG A 14 -21.90 -28.41 21.76
C ARG A 14 -21.24 -27.38 20.86
N ASP A 15 -20.80 -27.79 19.68
CA ASP A 15 -20.17 -26.92 18.69
C ASP A 15 -21.09 -25.76 18.29
N LYS A 16 -22.37 -26.02 18.00
CA LYS A 16 -23.36 -24.96 17.74
C LYS A 16 -23.53 -24.00 18.92
N ILE A 17 -23.66 -24.52 20.14
CA ILE A 17 -23.77 -23.69 21.35
C ILE A 17 -22.52 -22.81 21.51
N PHE A 18 -21.33 -23.39 21.31
CA PHE A 18 -20.08 -22.66 21.42
C PHE A 18 -19.92 -21.61 20.31
N GLN A 19 -20.29 -21.92 19.07
CA GLN A 19 -20.27 -20.96 17.98
C GLN A 19 -21.16 -19.74 18.28
N GLU A 20 -22.38 -19.96 18.79
CA GLU A 20 -23.29 -18.88 19.16
C GLU A 20 -22.78 -18.10 20.39
N TYR A 21 -22.16 -18.77 21.38
CA TYR A 21 -21.56 -18.10 22.54
C TYR A 21 -20.41 -17.16 22.15
N PHE A 22 -19.49 -17.61 21.28
CA PHE A 22 -18.33 -16.80 20.90
C PHE A 22 -18.63 -15.79 19.80
N ARG A 23 -19.75 -15.90 19.09
CA ARG A 23 -20.12 -14.95 18.04
C ARG A 23 -20.58 -13.64 18.68
N VAL A 24 -19.92 -12.56 18.29
CA VAL A 24 -20.23 -11.20 18.73
C VAL A 24 -20.80 -10.42 17.57
N GLU A 25 -21.87 -9.66 17.83
CA GLU A 25 -22.45 -8.76 16.84
C GLU A 25 -21.43 -7.69 16.42
N GLY A 26 -21.26 -7.47 15.11
CA GLY A 26 -20.21 -6.60 14.58
C GLY A 26 -18.79 -7.18 14.60
N GLY A 27 -18.58 -8.31 15.28
CA GLY A 27 -17.28 -8.99 15.39
C GLY A 27 -16.31 -8.31 16.35
N TYR A 28 -15.01 -8.50 16.10
CA TYR A 28 -13.94 -7.92 16.89
C TYR A 28 -13.31 -6.72 16.19
N VAL A 29 -12.90 -5.72 16.96
CA VAL A 29 -12.22 -4.52 16.49
C VAL A 29 -10.87 -4.44 17.17
N PHE A 30 -9.80 -4.29 16.37
CA PHE A 30 -8.46 -4.06 16.89
C PHE A 30 -8.27 -2.60 17.26
N ASN A 31 -7.98 -2.34 18.53
CA ASN A 31 -7.66 -1.02 19.03
C ASN A 31 -6.14 -0.82 18.97
N SER A 32 -5.69 0.02 18.05
CA SER A 32 -4.26 0.27 17.80
C SER A 32 -3.53 1.01 18.94
N GLU A 33 -4.25 1.71 19.82
CA GLU A 33 -3.65 2.40 20.97
C GLU A 33 -3.33 1.43 22.11
N SER A 34 -4.27 0.53 22.41
CA SER A 34 -4.13 -0.48 23.46
C SER A 34 -3.48 -1.78 22.98
N GLU A 35 -3.30 -1.94 21.66
CA GLU A 35 -2.85 -3.16 20.97
C GLU A 35 -3.69 -4.40 21.34
N LYS A 36 -4.99 -4.22 21.54
CA LYS A 36 -5.91 -5.29 21.97
C LYS A 36 -7.13 -5.38 21.07
N LEU A 37 -7.68 -6.60 21.01
CA LEU A 37 -9.00 -6.83 20.42
C LEU A 37 -10.09 -6.52 21.45
N THR A 38 -11.13 -5.84 20.97
CA THR A 38 -12.37 -5.54 21.70
C THR A 38 -13.55 -5.98 20.87
N THR A 39 -14.74 -6.04 21.45
CA THR A 39 -16.00 -6.16 20.71
C THR A 39 -16.30 -4.85 19.96
N ALA A 40 -17.25 -4.87 19.03
CA ALA A 40 -17.58 -3.68 18.22
C ALA A 40 -18.10 -2.47 19.04
N ASP A 41 -18.66 -2.71 20.22
CA ASP A 41 -19.08 -1.70 21.22
C ASP A 41 -17.97 -1.33 22.22
N GLY A 42 -16.74 -1.82 22.02
CA GLY A 42 -15.56 -1.46 22.79
C GLY A 42 -15.39 -2.23 24.11
N GLN A 43 -16.19 -3.27 24.36
CA GLN A 43 -16.08 -4.10 25.56
C GLN A 43 -14.95 -5.14 25.43
N PRO A 44 -14.41 -5.65 26.56
CA PRO A 44 -13.52 -6.81 26.55
C PRO A 44 -14.21 -8.05 25.97
N ILE A 45 -13.45 -8.89 25.26
CA ILE A 45 -13.97 -10.15 24.73
C ILE A 45 -14.16 -11.15 25.89
N ASP A 46 -15.37 -11.72 25.99
CA ASP A 46 -15.67 -12.74 27.01
C ASP A 46 -15.11 -14.12 26.63
N PHE A 47 -14.11 -14.56 27.40
CA PHE A 47 -13.54 -15.91 27.31
C PHE A 47 -13.92 -16.80 28.50
N SER A 48 -14.87 -16.38 29.35
CA SER A 48 -15.21 -17.08 30.60
C SER A 48 -15.53 -18.56 30.38
N LEU A 49 -16.26 -18.90 29.31
CA LEU A 49 -16.53 -20.29 28.95
C LEU A 49 -15.26 -21.12 28.70
N MET A 50 -14.24 -20.55 28.04
CA MET A 50 -12.95 -21.23 27.81
C MET A 50 -12.23 -21.52 29.12
N HIS A 51 -12.43 -20.71 30.14
CA HIS A 51 -11.74 -20.84 31.43
C HIS A 51 -12.45 -21.80 32.40
N THR A 52 -13.60 -22.36 32.03
CA THR A 52 -14.35 -23.27 32.90
C THR A 52 -13.69 -24.64 33.08
N CYS A 53 -13.22 -25.29 32.00
CA CYS A 53 -12.50 -26.56 32.07
C CYS A 53 -11.64 -26.82 30.83
N HIS A 54 -10.64 -27.70 30.97
CA HIS A 54 -9.70 -28.04 29.90
C HIS A 54 -10.37 -28.64 28.66
N SER A 55 -11.45 -29.43 28.84
CA SER A 55 -12.17 -30.01 27.70
C SER A 55 -12.83 -28.94 26.84
N ILE A 56 -13.51 -27.98 27.47
CA ILE A 56 -14.15 -26.87 26.75
C ILE A 56 -13.09 -25.97 26.12
N ALA A 57 -12.03 -25.62 26.86
CA ALA A 57 -10.91 -24.83 26.31
C ALA A 57 -10.32 -25.46 25.04
N LYS A 58 -10.16 -26.79 25.03
CA LYS A 58 -9.64 -27.55 23.89
C LYS A 58 -10.62 -27.52 22.72
N ASP A 59 -11.90 -27.77 22.97
CA ASP A 59 -12.93 -27.79 21.92
C ASP A 59 -13.13 -26.40 21.29
N THR A 60 -13.00 -25.32 22.07
CA THR A 60 -13.38 -23.97 21.64
C THR A 60 -12.22 -23.05 21.29
N GLY A 61 -10.96 -23.42 21.55
CA GLY A 61 -9.79 -22.54 21.39
C GLY A 61 -9.50 -22.01 19.97
N HIS A 62 -10.32 -22.37 18.99
CA HIS A 62 -10.29 -21.84 17.63
C HIS A 62 -11.49 -20.95 17.29
N LEU A 63 -12.59 -21.06 18.03
CA LEU A 63 -13.86 -20.43 17.72
C LEU A 63 -13.81 -18.90 17.73
N PRO A 64 -13.15 -18.21 18.68
CA PRO A 64 -13.13 -16.75 18.69
C PRO A 64 -12.70 -16.13 17.35
N PHE A 65 -11.64 -16.68 16.74
CA PHE A 65 -11.17 -16.24 15.41
C PHE A 65 -11.89 -16.87 14.23
N ALA A 66 -12.55 -18.02 14.43
CA ALA A 66 -13.22 -18.73 13.36
C ALA A 66 -14.61 -18.17 13.05
N VAL A 67 -15.33 -17.69 14.08
CA VAL A 67 -16.73 -17.25 13.93
C VAL A 67 -16.90 -15.73 13.88
N ASN A 68 -15.86 -14.96 14.21
CA ASN A 68 -15.89 -13.51 14.20
C ASN A 68 -15.00 -12.93 13.11
N ASN A 69 -15.49 -11.85 12.51
CA ASN A 69 -14.66 -10.97 11.69
C ASN A 69 -13.80 -10.07 12.58
N ILE A 70 -12.55 -9.83 12.17
CA ILE A 70 -11.67 -8.87 12.85
C ILE A 70 -11.48 -7.64 11.96
N SER A 71 -11.82 -6.48 12.49
CA SER A 71 -11.74 -5.21 11.77
C SER A 71 -10.53 -4.38 12.21
N PHE A 72 -9.84 -3.78 11.24
CA PHE A 72 -8.71 -2.87 11.44
C PHE A 72 -9.00 -1.54 10.74
N SER A 73 -8.64 -0.42 11.36
CA SER A 73 -8.75 0.94 10.81
C SER A 73 -7.37 1.60 10.71
N THR A 74 -7.28 2.73 10.01
CA THR A 74 -6.02 3.49 9.95
C THR A 74 -5.59 3.93 11.35
N PHE A 75 -4.28 3.92 11.60
CA PHE A 75 -3.73 4.24 12.92
C PHE A 75 -3.04 5.60 12.92
N SER A 76 -3.45 6.44 13.85
CA SER A 76 -2.80 7.72 14.13
C SER A 76 -2.80 7.97 15.62
N SER A 77 -1.68 8.44 16.16
CA SER A 77 -1.58 8.97 17.52
C SER A 77 -0.55 10.09 17.54
N PRO A 78 -0.67 11.06 18.47
CA PRO A 78 0.29 12.17 18.58
C PRO A 78 1.75 11.69 18.67
N GLU A 79 1.97 10.54 19.32
CA GLU A 79 3.29 9.94 19.47
C GLU A 79 3.85 9.37 18.15
N TRP A 80 2.99 8.80 17.30
CA TRP A 80 3.41 8.07 16.09
C TRP A 80 3.33 8.89 14.80
N MET A 81 2.59 9.99 14.78
CA MET A 81 2.42 10.86 13.60
C MET A 81 3.76 11.29 12.96
N ALA A 82 4.70 11.77 13.77
CA ALA A 82 6.03 12.17 13.27
C ALA A 82 6.82 10.97 12.73
N TRP A 83 6.70 9.80 13.36
CA TRP A 83 7.38 8.58 12.92
C TRP A 83 6.77 8.00 11.64
N ALA A 84 5.46 8.12 11.43
CA ALA A 84 4.83 7.77 10.17
C ALA A 84 5.35 8.65 9.03
N GLY A 85 5.45 9.97 9.25
CA GLY A 85 6.09 10.89 8.30
C GLY A 85 7.56 10.54 8.03
N ARG A 86 8.30 10.14 9.07
CA ARG A 86 9.69 9.67 8.93
C ARG A 86 9.81 8.38 8.14
N HIS A 87 8.91 7.43 8.37
CA HIS A 87 8.85 6.20 7.61
C HIS A 87 8.59 6.46 6.12
N GLN A 88 7.61 7.32 5.80
CA GLN A 88 7.32 7.76 4.42
C GLN A 88 8.58 8.27 3.71
N PHE A 89 9.26 9.23 4.35
CA PHE A 89 10.47 9.83 3.79
C PHE A 89 11.56 8.78 3.57
N LEU A 90 11.89 8.00 4.62
CA LEU A 90 12.98 7.05 4.56
C LEU A 90 12.73 5.94 3.54
N SER A 91 11.50 5.41 3.48
CA SER A 91 11.12 4.36 2.52
C SER A 91 11.26 4.86 1.07
N GLN A 92 10.74 6.06 0.77
CA GLN A 92 10.89 6.68 -0.56
C GLN A 92 12.34 6.95 -0.91
N PHE A 93 13.06 7.63 -0.01
CA PHE A 93 14.45 8.02 -0.24
C PHE A 93 15.33 6.79 -0.45
N LEU A 94 15.15 5.75 0.37
CA LEU A 94 15.86 4.49 0.22
C LEU A 94 15.58 3.85 -1.14
N CYS A 95 14.32 3.78 -1.57
CA CYS A 95 13.98 3.21 -2.87
C CYS A 95 14.62 3.98 -4.03
N LEU A 96 14.56 5.31 -4.01
CA LEU A 96 15.19 6.15 -5.02
C LEU A 96 16.71 5.98 -5.03
N LEU A 97 17.33 5.98 -3.84
CA LEU A 97 18.76 5.81 -3.68
C LEU A 97 19.21 4.47 -4.25
N LYS A 98 18.48 3.39 -3.95
CA LYS A 98 18.84 2.05 -4.44
C LYS A 98 18.88 2.01 -5.97
N ALA A 99 17.89 2.60 -6.63
CA ALA A 99 17.88 2.61 -8.08
C ALA A 99 18.85 3.61 -8.71
N ASP A 100 19.11 4.75 -8.09
CA ASP A 100 20.19 5.64 -8.57
C ASP A 100 21.55 4.93 -8.47
N LEU A 101 21.79 4.15 -7.42
CA LEU A 101 23.00 3.34 -7.28
C LEU A 101 23.09 2.24 -8.35
N ILE A 102 21.98 1.59 -8.70
CA ILE A 102 21.93 0.65 -9.83
C ILE A 102 22.44 1.33 -11.11
N TYR A 103 21.94 2.53 -11.43
CA TYR A 103 22.41 3.30 -12.58
C TYR A 103 23.91 3.54 -12.54
N HIS A 104 24.47 3.93 -11.39
CA HIS A 104 25.90 4.21 -11.29
C HIS A 104 26.77 2.95 -11.37
N LEU A 105 26.23 1.77 -11.04
CA LEU A 105 26.95 0.49 -11.12
C LEU A 105 26.95 -0.14 -12.53
N GLN A 106 25.88 0.03 -13.31
CA GLN A 106 25.78 -0.61 -14.64
C GLN A 106 25.57 0.35 -15.82
N GLY A 107 25.31 1.63 -15.55
CA GLY A 107 25.01 2.64 -16.56
C GLY A 107 23.53 2.66 -17.00
N PRO A 108 23.21 3.33 -18.12
CA PRO A 108 21.84 3.58 -18.57
C PRO A 108 21.13 2.35 -19.17
N LYS A 109 21.87 1.27 -19.46
CA LYS A 109 21.34 0.03 -20.03
C LYS A 109 21.50 -1.11 -19.03
N MET A 110 20.48 -1.94 -18.91
CA MET A 110 20.53 -3.11 -18.04
C MET A 110 21.53 -4.14 -18.57
N SER A 111 22.40 -4.65 -17.69
CA SER A 111 23.33 -5.72 -18.05
C SER A 111 22.58 -7.03 -18.38
N PRO A 112 23.05 -7.85 -19.35
CA PRO A 112 22.41 -9.13 -19.68
C PRO A 112 22.29 -10.08 -18.49
N GLU A 113 23.28 -10.06 -17.58
CA GLU A 113 23.30 -10.90 -16.39
C GLU A 113 22.21 -10.49 -15.39
N LEU A 114 22.03 -9.18 -15.17
CA LEU A 114 20.95 -8.68 -14.32
C LEU A 114 19.58 -8.93 -14.95
N GLU A 115 19.46 -8.72 -16.26
CA GLU A 115 18.22 -8.99 -17.00
C GLU A 115 17.79 -10.46 -16.87
N SER A 116 18.71 -11.40 -17.06
CA SER A 116 18.43 -12.84 -16.87
C SER A 116 18.00 -13.12 -15.43
N ALA A 117 18.73 -12.62 -14.44
CA ALA A 117 18.42 -12.88 -13.04
C ALA A 117 17.06 -12.31 -12.61
N LEU A 118 16.69 -11.14 -13.13
CA LEU A 118 15.37 -10.57 -12.91
C LEU A 118 14.27 -11.28 -13.69
N GLN A 119 14.54 -11.75 -14.92
CA GLN A 119 13.58 -12.52 -15.70
C GLN A 119 13.23 -13.84 -15.02
N ASP A 120 14.21 -14.48 -14.38
CA ASP A 120 14.01 -15.70 -13.60
C ASP A 120 13.16 -15.45 -12.35
N LYS A 121 13.37 -14.32 -11.66
CA LYS A 121 12.71 -14.02 -10.39
C LYS A 121 11.36 -13.30 -10.53
N PHE A 122 11.23 -12.42 -11.52
CA PHE A 122 10.08 -11.55 -11.74
C PHE A 122 9.62 -11.57 -13.22
N PRO A 123 9.29 -12.76 -13.78
CA PRO A 123 9.07 -12.92 -15.21
C PRO A 123 7.96 -12.03 -15.78
N HIS A 124 6.91 -11.77 -15.01
CA HIS A 124 5.77 -10.95 -15.41
C HIS A 124 6.05 -9.44 -15.36
N LEU A 125 7.05 -9.02 -14.60
CA LEU A 125 7.39 -7.61 -14.39
C LEU A 125 8.40 -7.11 -15.44
N MET A 126 9.22 -8.01 -15.97
CA MET A 126 10.45 -7.65 -16.67
C MET A 126 10.31 -6.80 -17.94
N PRO A 127 9.38 -7.10 -18.86
CA PRO A 127 9.24 -6.32 -20.09
C PRO A 127 8.98 -4.83 -19.81
N ASP A 128 8.13 -4.55 -18.82
CA ASP A 128 7.78 -3.19 -18.42
C ASP A 128 8.88 -2.54 -17.58
N PHE A 129 9.43 -3.27 -16.62
CA PHE A 129 10.42 -2.74 -15.68
C PHE A 129 11.70 -2.31 -16.38
N LYS A 130 12.28 -3.16 -17.25
CA LYS A 130 13.50 -2.82 -17.99
C LYS A 130 13.31 -1.57 -18.84
N HIS A 131 12.28 -1.56 -19.69
CA HIS A 131 12.02 -0.43 -20.59
C HIS A 131 11.82 0.88 -19.82
N ARG A 132 11.08 0.85 -18.71
CA ARG A 132 10.84 2.03 -17.87
C ARG A 132 12.11 2.51 -17.20
N LEU A 133 12.85 1.60 -16.56
CA LEU A 133 14.11 1.91 -15.87
C LEU A 133 15.10 2.61 -16.83
N GLU A 134 15.35 2.02 -18.00
CA GLU A 134 16.26 2.56 -19.01
C GLU A 134 15.76 3.90 -19.59
N SER A 135 14.45 4.03 -19.82
CA SER A 135 13.82 5.29 -20.26
C SER A 135 14.04 6.42 -19.25
N ILE A 136 13.94 6.09 -17.96
CA ILE A 136 14.09 7.06 -16.88
C ILE A 136 15.53 7.50 -16.73
N TYR A 137 16.49 6.57 -16.78
CA TYR A 137 17.92 6.89 -16.77
C TYR A 137 18.36 7.69 -17.99
N SER A 138 17.68 7.53 -19.12
CA SER A 138 17.92 8.31 -20.34
C SER A 138 17.25 9.69 -20.32
N SER A 139 16.44 10.01 -19.30
CA SER A 139 15.71 11.28 -19.23
C SER A 139 16.63 12.44 -18.83
N ARG A 140 16.45 13.62 -19.44
CA ARG A 140 17.22 14.84 -19.09
C ARG A 140 17.12 15.20 -17.60
N ARG A 141 15.96 14.94 -16.99
CA ARG A 141 15.69 15.23 -15.58
C ARG A 141 16.53 14.36 -14.64
N PHE A 142 16.84 13.13 -15.06
CA PHE A 142 17.74 12.25 -14.32
C PHE A 142 19.20 12.69 -14.45
N SER A 143 19.61 13.20 -15.61
CA SER A 143 20.99 13.57 -15.89
C SER A 143 21.47 14.90 -15.27
N GLU A 144 20.59 15.62 -14.56
CA GLU A 144 20.95 16.81 -13.78
C GLU A 144 21.94 16.43 -12.66
N GLU A 145 23.10 17.10 -12.63
CA GLU A 145 24.14 16.86 -11.63
C GLU A 145 23.82 17.54 -10.31
N SER A 146 23.84 16.77 -9.21
CA SER A 146 23.83 17.34 -7.86
C SER A 146 25.17 17.98 -7.51
N ARG A 147 25.23 18.80 -6.45
CA ARG A 147 26.48 19.39 -5.92
C ARG A 147 27.59 18.35 -5.63
N GLY A 148 27.24 17.08 -5.42
CA GLY A 148 28.19 15.99 -5.21
C GLY A 148 28.68 15.30 -6.49
N GLY A 149 28.29 15.76 -7.68
CA GLY A 149 28.65 15.15 -8.97
C GLY A 149 28.04 13.76 -9.17
N LEU A 150 26.98 13.42 -8.43
CA LEU A 150 26.15 12.23 -8.65
C LEU A 150 24.83 12.65 -9.31
N LYS A 151 24.40 11.87 -10.29
CA LYS A 151 23.13 12.02 -11.03
C LYS A 151 22.08 11.12 -10.40
N GLY A 152 20.84 11.57 -10.38
CA GLY A 152 19.73 10.75 -9.90
C GLY A 152 18.77 11.46 -8.95
N TYR A 153 17.57 10.91 -8.84
CA TYR A 153 16.47 11.52 -8.12
C TYR A 153 16.72 11.60 -6.62
N ALA A 154 17.34 10.61 -5.99
CA ALA A 154 17.66 10.61 -4.57
C ALA A 154 18.62 11.75 -4.22
N PHE A 155 19.65 11.97 -5.05
CA PHE A 155 20.64 13.02 -4.80
C PHE A 155 20.06 14.42 -5.00
N GLN A 156 19.14 14.58 -5.96
CA GLN A 156 18.35 15.81 -6.09
C GLN A 156 17.33 15.99 -4.95
N TYR A 157 16.75 14.90 -4.47
CA TYR A 157 15.75 14.89 -3.41
C TYR A 157 16.36 15.27 -2.05
N LYS A 158 17.64 14.96 -1.86
CA LYS A 158 18.44 15.39 -0.71
C LYS A 158 18.95 16.83 -0.82
N ASP A 159 18.92 17.46 -2.00
CA ASP A 159 19.46 18.80 -2.22
C ASP A 159 18.79 19.83 -1.27
N GLU A 160 19.65 20.60 -0.59
CA GLU A 160 19.31 21.52 0.50
C GLU A 160 18.39 22.67 0.06
N HIS A 161 18.33 22.96 -1.24
CA HIS A 161 17.53 24.05 -1.80
C HIS A 161 16.09 23.67 -2.14
N ARG A 162 15.72 22.37 -2.12
CA ARG A 162 14.33 21.96 -2.36
C ARG A 162 13.47 22.27 -1.14
N HIS A 163 12.30 22.84 -1.40
CA HIS A 163 11.31 23.11 -0.38
C HIS A 163 10.85 21.79 0.25
N VAL A 164 10.64 21.75 1.58
CA VAL A 164 10.30 20.52 2.31
C VAL A 164 9.02 19.85 1.76
N VAL A 165 8.12 20.62 1.14
CA VAL A 165 6.92 20.11 0.44
C VAL A 165 7.23 19.29 -0.81
N ASP A 166 8.34 19.56 -1.50
CA ASP A 166 8.78 18.80 -2.67
C ASP A 166 9.47 17.49 -2.27
N ILE A 167 10.07 17.49 -1.09
CA ILE A 167 10.67 16.31 -0.46
C ILE A 167 9.52 15.44 0.05
N ILE A 168 8.67 15.95 0.92
CA ILE A 168 7.63 15.16 1.60
C ILE A 168 6.40 14.87 0.70
N GLY A 169 6.17 15.64 -0.36
CA GLY A 169 4.99 15.56 -1.24
C GLY A 169 4.87 14.32 -2.12
N ASP A 170 5.42 13.17 -1.72
CA ASP A 170 5.38 11.87 -2.43
C ASP A 170 5.74 11.94 -3.91
N LYS A 171 6.47 12.97 -4.33
CA LYS A 171 7.22 12.93 -5.59
C LYS A 171 8.07 11.66 -5.65
N GLY A 172 8.57 11.18 -4.51
CA GLY A 172 9.25 9.88 -4.43
C GLY A 172 8.37 8.69 -4.79
N GLY A 173 7.13 8.59 -4.30
CA GLY A 173 6.21 7.51 -4.66
C GLY A 173 5.80 7.52 -6.12
N GLU A 174 5.55 8.71 -6.70
CA GLU A 174 5.31 8.86 -8.15
C GLU A 174 6.55 8.41 -8.95
N LEU A 175 7.74 8.87 -8.57
CA LEU A 175 8.98 8.49 -9.25
C LEU A 175 9.23 6.96 -9.16
N VAL A 176 8.93 6.34 -8.01
CA VAL A 176 8.98 4.87 -7.87
C VAL A 176 7.96 4.19 -8.79
N ARG A 177 6.77 4.76 -8.97
CA ARG A 177 5.77 4.30 -9.95
C ARG A 177 6.19 4.51 -11.41
N LEU A 178 7.18 5.36 -11.68
CA LEU A 178 7.72 5.45 -13.03
C LEU A 178 8.50 4.18 -13.38
N TRP A 179 9.11 3.50 -12.40
CA TRP A 179 9.93 2.29 -12.60
C TRP A 179 9.13 1.00 -12.81
N GLY A 180 7.82 0.98 -12.55
CA GLY A 180 6.99 -0.19 -12.82
C GLY A 180 5.49 0.13 -12.71
N ILE A 181 4.66 -0.71 -13.33
CA ILE A 181 3.19 -0.57 -13.26
C ILE A 181 2.71 -0.80 -11.81
N ASN A 182 3.29 -1.78 -11.13
CA ASN A 182 3.07 -2.08 -9.72
C ASN A 182 4.22 -1.52 -8.87
N ALA A 183 3.92 -0.62 -7.92
CA ALA A 183 4.95 0.03 -7.11
C ALA A 183 5.56 -0.90 -6.07
N GLY A 184 4.80 -1.88 -5.56
CA GLY A 184 5.30 -2.90 -4.64
C GLY A 184 6.36 -3.80 -5.30
N MET A 185 6.01 -4.42 -6.43
CA MET A 185 6.91 -5.30 -7.17
C MET A 185 8.13 -4.54 -7.74
N ALA A 186 7.95 -3.28 -8.17
CA ALA A 186 9.08 -2.44 -8.59
C ALA A 186 10.09 -2.22 -7.45
N ARG A 187 9.62 -1.96 -6.22
CA ARG A 187 10.49 -1.83 -5.04
C ARG A 187 11.28 -3.10 -4.76
N GLU A 188 10.64 -4.27 -4.85
CA GLU A 188 11.32 -5.57 -4.69
C GLU A 188 12.36 -5.81 -5.78
N ALA A 189 12.04 -5.51 -7.04
CA ALA A 189 12.96 -5.66 -8.16
C ALA A 189 14.18 -4.72 -8.03
N ILE A 190 13.97 -3.48 -7.58
CA ILE A 190 15.07 -2.53 -7.29
C ILE A 190 15.95 -3.06 -6.16
N ALA A 191 15.35 -3.51 -5.05
CA ALA A 191 16.10 -4.05 -3.92
C ALA A 191 16.94 -5.28 -4.33
N PHE A 192 16.35 -6.19 -5.10
CA PHE A 192 17.04 -7.34 -5.65
C PHE A 192 18.18 -6.94 -6.60
N SER A 193 17.92 -6.01 -7.52
CA SER A 193 18.90 -5.57 -8.51
C SER A 193 20.12 -4.92 -7.87
N LEU A 194 19.91 -4.05 -6.88
CA LEU A 194 21.04 -3.44 -6.16
C LEU A 194 21.85 -4.48 -5.42
N ARG A 195 21.20 -5.45 -4.75
CA ARG A 195 21.92 -6.53 -4.06
C ARG A 195 22.73 -7.36 -5.05
N PHE A 196 22.12 -7.75 -6.17
CA PHE A 196 22.77 -8.53 -7.23
C PHE A 196 24.04 -7.85 -7.78
N LEU A 197 23.97 -6.54 -8.06
CA LEU A 197 25.11 -5.76 -8.53
C LEU A 197 26.11 -5.48 -7.41
N GLY A 198 25.63 -5.07 -6.24
CA GLY A 198 26.44 -4.67 -5.09
C GLY A 198 27.30 -5.79 -4.53
N GLU A 199 26.80 -7.03 -4.52
CA GLU A 199 27.58 -8.20 -4.11
C GLU A 199 28.71 -8.52 -5.10
N ARG A 200 28.55 -8.20 -6.40
CA ARG A 200 29.56 -8.42 -7.45
C ARG A 200 30.53 -7.24 -7.59
N GLN A 201 30.07 -6.04 -7.27
CA GLN A 201 30.78 -4.77 -7.45
C GLN A 201 30.95 -4.06 -6.11
N TYR A 202 31.35 -4.81 -5.07
CA TYR A 202 31.38 -4.34 -3.69
C TYR A 202 32.23 -3.07 -3.51
N PHE A 203 33.40 -3.01 -4.15
CA PHE A 203 34.30 -1.85 -4.05
C PHE A 203 33.73 -0.61 -4.76
N ASP A 204 33.07 -0.79 -5.90
CA ASP A 204 32.42 0.31 -6.63
C ASP A 204 31.23 0.85 -5.85
N LEU A 205 30.38 -0.03 -5.30
CA LEU A 205 29.29 0.35 -4.41
C LEU A 205 29.82 1.11 -3.19
N THR A 206 30.90 0.63 -2.59
CA THR A 206 31.57 1.33 -1.48
C THR A 206 32.03 2.73 -1.89
N GLY A 207 32.64 2.87 -3.08
CA GLY A 207 33.05 4.17 -3.63
C GLY A 207 31.88 5.13 -3.81
N LEU A 208 30.77 4.64 -4.38
CA LEU A 208 29.54 5.40 -4.57
C LEU A 208 28.91 5.86 -3.25
N LEU A 209 28.87 4.97 -2.24
CA LEU A 209 28.32 5.29 -0.93
C LEU A 209 29.16 6.32 -0.18
N ASN A 210 30.49 6.26 -0.30
CA ASN A 210 31.36 7.31 0.25
C ASN A 210 31.17 8.65 -0.46
N LYS A 211 30.90 8.65 -1.76
CA LYS A 211 30.60 9.88 -2.52
C LYS A 211 29.23 10.45 -2.13
N ALA A 212 28.22 9.59 -1.96
CA ALA A 212 26.87 9.97 -1.53
C ALA A 212 26.80 10.43 -0.06
N PHE A 213 27.62 9.81 0.79
CA PHE A 213 27.67 10.04 2.23
C PHE A 213 29.14 10.14 2.68
N PRO A 214 29.77 11.32 2.61
CA PRO A 214 31.18 11.49 2.99
C PRO A 214 31.50 10.94 4.38
N GLY A 215 32.49 10.05 4.48
CA GLY A 215 32.89 9.38 5.73
C GLY A 215 32.14 8.08 6.05
N TRP A 216 31.33 7.55 5.12
CA TRP A 216 30.51 6.37 5.37
C TRP A 216 31.32 5.08 5.62
N LYS A 217 32.45 4.85 4.92
CA LYS A 217 33.35 3.69 5.13
C LYS A 217 33.97 3.63 6.53
N GLY A 218 34.05 4.76 7.23
CA GLY A 218 34.56 4.80 8.60
C GLY A 218 33.53 4.41 9.66
N SER A 219 32.26 4.19 9.28
CA SER A 219 31.16 4.00 10.24
C SER A 219 30.15 2.93 9.86
N ASN A 220 30.11 2.47 8.60
CA ASN A 220 29.12 1.48 8.13
C ASN A 220 29.70 0.60 7.01
N ASP A 221 29.09 -0.57 6.80
CA ASP A 221 29.38 -1.52 5.73
C ASP A 221 28.33 -1.42 4.60
N PRO A 222 28.66 -1.63 3.32
CA PRO A 222 27.67 -1.72 2.24
C PRO A 222 26.52 -2.68 2.48
N GLN A 223 26.79 -3.77 3.22
CA GLN A 223 25.76 -4.70 3.64
C GLN A 223 24.69 -4.03 4.50
N ASP A 224 25.02 -3.02 5.32
CA ASP A 224 24.03 -2.28 6.11
C ASP A 224 22.95 -1.64 5.22
N LEU A 225 23.31 -1.15 4.02
CA LEU A 225 22.34 -0.58 3.08
C LEU A 225 21.58 -1.65 2.29
N LEU A 226 22.28 -2.72 1.89
CA LEU A 226 21.67 -3.82 1.15
C LEU A 226 20.61 -4.54 2.00
N ASP A 227 20.90 -4.74 3.29
CA ASP A 227 20.03 -5.36 4.29
C ASP A 227 18.98 -4.41 4.85
N LEU A 228 19.17 -3.09 4.71
CA LEU A 228 18.14 -2.14 5.09
C LEU A 228 16.93 -2.29 4.16
N ASN A 229 15.82 -2.76 4.76
CA ASN A 229 14.52 -2.81 4.13
C ASN A 229 13.50 -2.03 4.94
N LEU A 230 12.67 -1.24 4.25
CA LEU A 230 11.58 -0.45 4.83
C LEU A 230 10.34 -0.73 4.01
N ASP A 231 9.72 -1.87 4.31
CA ASP A 231 8.55 -2.34 3.60
C ASP A 231 7.41 -1.33 3.72
N PRO A 232 6.71 -1.00 2.62
CA PRO A 232 5.65 0.00 2.63
C PRO A 232 4.56 -0.27 3.68
N TRP A 233 4.21 -1.55 3.83
CA TRP A 233 3.14 -2.03 4.70
C TRP A 233 3.58 -2.29 6.15
N ASP A 234 4.80 -1.92 6.52
CA ASP A 234 5.29 -2.11 7.88
C ASP A 234 5.00 -0.89 8.77
N ILE A 235 4.94 -1.15 10.08
CA ILE A 235 5.02 -0.12 11.12
C ILE A 235 6.32 -0.36 11.89
N PRO A 236 7.47 0.16 11.40
CA PRO A 236 8.76 -0.12 12.01
C PRO A 236 8.87 0.48 13.40
N SER A 237 9.69 -0.14 14.26
CA SER A 237 9.97 0.44 15.57
C SER A 237 10.74 1.76 15.43
N LYS A 238 10.59 2.65 16.43
CA LYS A 238 11.35 3.93 16.47
C LYS A 238 12.86 3.71 16.42
N VAL A 239 13.35 2.60 16.97
CA VAL A 239 14.76 2.21 16.92
C VAL A 239 15.19 1.91 15.49
N VAL A 240 14.39 1.16 14.73
CA VAL A 240 14.66 0.87 13.31
C VAL A 240 14.69 2.15 12.48
N LEU A 241 13.68 3.03 12.64
CA LEU A 241 13.64 4.30 11.92
C LEU A 241 14.79 5.24 12.30
N THR A 242 15.22 5.22 13.57
CA THR A 242 16.40 6.00 14.02
C THR A 242 17.68 5.46 13.39
N ARG A 243 17.88 4.14 13.36
CA ARG A 243 19.05 3.53 12.72
C ARG A 243 19.07 3.82 11.22
N ALA A 244 17.94 3.64 10.54
CA ALA A 244 17.79 3.94 9.12
C ALA A 244 18.08 5.41 8.83
N GLY A 245 17.55 6.32 9.65
CA GLY A 245 17.80 7.75 9.52
C GLY A 245 19.27 8.14 9.68
N ARG A 246 19.97 7.55 10.66
CA ARG A 246 21.43 7.74 10.83
C ARG A 246 22.21 7.25 9.61
N LEU A 247 21.87 6.05 9.10
CA LEU A 247 22.53 5.48 7.93
C LEU A 247 22.34 6.37 6.68
N LEU A 248 21.13 6.90 6.50
CA LEU A 248 20.73 7.71 5.34
C LEU A 248 20.97 9.22 5.56
N ARG A 249 21.47 9.61 6.73
CA ARG A 249 21.75 11.01 7.14
C ARG A 249 20.55 11.94 6.92
N ASP A 250 19.42 11.56 7.50
CA ASP A 250 18.16 12.32 7.39
C ASP A 250 18.08 13.55 8.32
N ASP A 251 19.08 13.78 9.18
CA ASP A 251 19.10 14.86 10.17
C ASP A 251 18.87 16.25 9.57
N ALA A 252 19.55 16.57 8.46
CA ALA A 252 19.40 17.85 7.75
C ALA A 252 17.99 18.04 7.15
N MET A 253 17.27 16.95 6.87
CA MET A 253 15.87 17.03 6.45
C MET A 253 14.95 17.25 7.65
N TRP A 254 15.18 16.54 8.77
CA TRP A 254 14.35 16.71 9.97
C TRP A 254 14.48 18.09 10.59
N GLN A 255 15.69 18.66 10.63
CA GLN A 255 15.91 20.05 11.07
C GLN A 255 15.07 21.04 10.25
N ARG A 256 15.01 20.87 8.91
CA ARG A 256 14.15 21.70 8.03
C ARG A 256 12.66 21.43 8.17
N SER A 257 12.29 20.25 8.68
CA SER A 257 10.90 19.88 8.91
C SER A 257 10.36 20.48 10.23
N GLU A 258 11.21 20.84 11.19
CA GLU A 258 10.80 21.41 12.49
C GLU A 258 10.03 22.73 12.34
N ASP A 259 10.28 23.49 11.26
CA ASP A 259 9.57 24.73 10.91
C ASP A 259 8.19 24.50 10.28
N TRP A 260 7.80 23.25 10.03
CA TRP A 260 6.54 22.94 9.37
C TRP A 260 5.35 22.92 10.34
N ASP A 261 4.23 23.46 9.86
CA ASP A 261 2.97 23.58 10.57
C ASP A 261 2.54 22.27 11.27
N LYS A 262 2.28 22.39 12.59
CA LYS A 262 1.77 21.30 13.45
C LYS A 262 0.56 20.60 12.81
N GLY A 263 -0.21 21.32 11.98
CA GLY A 263 -1.38 20.82 11.27
C GLY A 263 -1.13 19.69 10.25
N LEU A 264 0.04 19.58 9.63
CA LEU A 264 0.31 18.56 8.59
C LEU A 264 0.90 17.27 9.17
N ARG A 265 1.82 17.41 10.13
CA ARG A 265 2.35 16.29 10.91
C ARG A 265 1.22 15.54 11.59
N ALA A 266 0.20 16.27 12.06
CA ALA A 266 -1.03 15.72 12.65
C ALA A 266 -1.87 14.83 11.70
N LYS A 267 -1.52 14.74 10.41
CA LYS A 267 -2.30 13.98 9.41
C LYS A 267 -1.62 12.70 8.93
N TYR A 268 -0.39 12.40 9.36
CA TYR A 268 0.25 11.12 9.04
C TYR A 268 -0.36 9.97 9.84
N ARG A 269 -0.68 8.90 9.13
CA ARG A 269 -1.27 7.68 9.69
C ARG A 269 -0.61 6.47 9.06
N PHE A 270 -0.56 5.38 9.79
CA PHE A 270 -0.30 4.07 9.22
C PHE A 270 -1.59 3.50 8.65
N SER A 271 -1.48 2.75 7.57
CA SER A 271 -2.63 2.17 6.90
C SER A 271 -3.25 1.07 7.74
N ALA A 272 -4.54 0.81 7.55
CA ALA A 272 -5.22 -0.30 8.24
C ALA A 272 -4.58 -1.66 7.90
N ALA A 273 -4.12 -1.83 6.65
CA ALA A 273 -3.39 -3.04 6.26
C ALA A 273 -2.07 -3.20 7.03
N ALA A 274 -1.33 -2.12 7.26
CA ALA A 274 -0.09 -2.16 8.04
C ALA A 274 -0.34 -2.54 9.50
N VAL A 275 -1.44 -2.04 10.09
CA VAL A 275 -1.87 -2.43 11.43
C VAL A 275 -2.23 -3.92 11.49
N ALA A 276 -2.98 -4.42 10.50
CA ALA A 276 -3.34 -5.83 10.42
C ALA A 276 -2.12 -6.74 10.30
N ILE A 277 -1.14 -6.39 9.46
CA ILE A 277 0.11 -7.14 9.29
C ILE A 277 0.90 -7.17 10.60
N ARG A 278 1.04 -6.03 11.29
CA ARG A 278 1.69 -5.96 12.60
C ARG A 278 1.02 -6.90 13.60
N PHE A 279 -0.31 -6.90 13.65
CA PHE A 279 -1.06 -7.82 14.51
C PHE A 279 -0.82 -9.30 14.11
N PHE A 280 -0.86 -9.65 12.83
CA PHE A 280 -0.62 -11.02 12.39
C PHE A 280 0.78 -11.52 12.76
N ARG A 281 1.80 -10.67 12.68
CA ARG A 281 3.17 -11.03 13.09
C ARG A 281 3.30 -11.31 14.59
N GLN A 282 2.42 -10.77 15.43
CA GLN A 282 2.37 -11.06 16.86
C GLN A 282 1.68 -12.40 17.17
N LEU A 283 0.92 -12.96 16.22
CA LEU A 283 0.25 -14.24 16.40
C LEU A 283 1.17 -15.42 16.12
N SER A 284 1.07 -16.46 16.95
CA SER A 284 1.66 -17.77 16.64
C SER A 284 1.11 -18.34 15.33
N VAL A 285 1.86 -19.24 14.70
CA VAL A 285 1.44 -19.92 13.45
C VAL A 285 0.06 -20.58 13.62
N ASP A 286 -0.20 -21.21 14.77
CA ASP A 286 -1.48 -21.86 15.05
C ASP A 286 -2.64 -20.87 15.20
N GLN A 287 -2.40 -19.71 15.81
CA GLN A 287 -3.38 -18.62 15.88
C GLN A 287 -3.68 -18.05 14.49
N ARG A 288 -2.65 -17.81 13.67
CA ARG A 288 -2.82 -17.31 12.29
C ARG A 288 -3.67 -18.24 11.45
N ARG A 289 -3.49 -19.56 11.59
CA ARG A 289 -4.30 -20.59 10.89
C ARG A 289 -5.76 -20.66 11.34
N LYS A 290 -6.12 -20.05 12.47
CA LYS A 290 -7.50 -19.99 12.99
C LYS A 290 -8.29 -18.78 12.46
N LEU A 291 -7.61 -17.75 11.97
CA LEU A 291 -8.26 -16.58 11.36
C LEU A 291 -9.11 -17.00 10.14
N ARG A 292 -10.30 -16.42 10.01
CA ARG A 292 -11.20 -16.69 8.87
C ARG A 292 -11.59 -15.43 8.12
N PHE A 293 -11.98 -14.39 8.84
CA PHE A 293 -12.52 -13.17 8.24
C PHE A 293 -11.82 -11.95 8.82
N VAL A 294 -11.27 -11.14 7.93
CA VAL A 294 -10.61 -9.88 8.29
C VAL A 294 -11.14 -8.77 7.40
N THR A 295 -11.53 -7.67 8.02
CA THR A 295 -11.89 -6.43 7.34
C THR A 295 -10.81 -5.40 7.60
N ILE A 296 -10.21 -4.90 6.54
CA ILE A 296 -9.26 -3.78 6.57
C ILE A 296 -10.01 -2.54 6.09
N ILE A 297 -10.11 -1.51 6.92
CA ILE A 297 -10.85 -0.29 6.63
C ILE A 297 -9.85 0.85 6.45
N GLU A 298 -9.50 1.14 5.20
CA GLU A 298 -8.71 2.32 4.86
C GLU A 298 -9.66 3.54 4.88
N ASP A 299 -9.85 4.10 6.08
CA ASP A 299 -10.78 5.18 6.39
C ASP A 299 -10.17 6.59 6.40
N ALA A 300 -8.84 6.68 6.28
CA ALA A 300 -8.12 7.93 6.15
C ALA A 300 -6.87 7.75 5.28
N TYR A 301 -6.24 8.86 4.94
CA TYR A 301 -4.93 8.85 4.29
C TYR A 301 -3.89 8.14 5.17
N ALA A 302 -3.05 7.33 4.54
CA ALA A 302 -1.94 6.63 5.17
C ALA A 302 -0.64 6.77 4.38
N VAL A 303 0.47 6.63 5.10
CA VAL A 303 1.83 6.72 4.54
C VAL A 303 2.21 5.49 3.71
N CYS A 304 3.30 5.64 2.96
CA CYS A 304 4.00 4.59 2.21
C CYS A 304 3.25 4.00 1.01
N SER A 305 2.35 4.77 0.40
CA SER A 305 1.57 4.32 -0.76
C SER A 305 0.67 3.10 -0.40
N PRO A 306 -0.40 3.33 0.40
CA PRO A 306 -1.21 2.27 1.00
C PRO A 306 -1.87 1.31 0.00
N SER A 307 -2.03 1.72 -1.26
CA SER A 307 -2.50 0.84 -2.33
C SER A 307 -1.63 -0.40 -2.54
N THR A 308 -0.35 -0.33 -2.19
CA THR A 308 0.61 -1.46 -2.30
C THR A 308 0.53 -2.42 -1.11
N HIS A 309 -0.14 -2.06 -0.01
CA HIS A 309 0.03 -2.77 1.27
C HIS A 309 -0.61 -4.15 1.31
N ALA A 310 -1.54 -4.43 0.39
CA ALA A 310 -2.11 -5.77 0.24
C ALA A 310 -1.05 -6.82 -0.15
N MET A 311 0.09 -6.40 -0.70
CA MET A 311 1.23 -7.27 -0.97
C MET A 311 1.77 -7.95 0.30
N GLY A 312 1.86 -7.21 1.41
CA GLY A 312 2.29 -7.75 2.70
C GLY A 312 1.33 -8.76 3.32
N LEU A 313 0.11 -8.91 2.77
CA LEU A 313 -0.87 -9.90 3.24
C LEU A 313 -0.73 -11.25 2.55
N VAL A 314 0.03 -11.32 1.44
CA VAL A 314 0.15 -12.52 0.59
C VAL A 314 0.67 -13.71 1.39
N GLU A 315 1.71 -13.52 2.21
CA GLU A 315 2.30 -14.61 3.01
C GLU A 315 1.27 -15.22 4.00
N PHE A 316 0.46 -14.37 4.64
CA PHE A 316 -0.55 -14.81 5.59
C PHE A 316 -1.69 -15.58 4.92
N CYS A 317 -2.07 -15.18 3.70
CA CYS A 317 -3.06 -15.90 2.92
C CYS A 317 -2.50 -17.23 2.39
N LYS A 318 -1.22 -17.31 2.01
CA LYS A 318 -0.55 -18.58 1.65
C LYS A 318 -0.52 -19.54 2.83
N ASP A 319 -0.14 -19.06 4.02
CA ASP A 319 -0.09 -19.84 5.26
C ASP A 319 -1.47 -20.31 5.75
N ASN A 320 -2.52 -19.55 5.43
CA ASN A 320 -3.90 -19.85 5.77
C ASN A 320 -4.84 -19.64 4.57
N PRO A 321 -5.02 -20.66 3.70
CA PRO A 321 -5.89 -20.58 2.52
C PRO A 321 -7.38 -20.36 2.83
N ARG A 322 -7.79 -20.45 4.10
CA ARG A 322 -9.15 -20.17 4.58
C ARG A 322 -9.34 -18.73 5.03
N LEU A 323 -8.27 -17.93 5.08
CA LEU A 323 -8.34 -16.52 5.40
C LEU A 323 -8.99 -15.76 4.24
N ARG A 324 -10.00 -14.96 4.57
CA ARG A 324 -10.72 -14.07 3.66
C ARG A 324 -10.53 -12.64 4.15
N ILE A 325 -9.85 -11.83 3.35
CA ILE A 325 -9.57 -10.43 3.62
C ILE A 325 -10.45 -9.57 2.72
N LYS A 326 -11.19 -8.65 3.34
CA LYS A 326 -11.94 -7.61 2.67
C LYS A 326 -11.28 -6.28 2.95
N LEU A 327 -10.75 -5.62 1.94
CA LEU A 327 -10.22 -4.26 2.06
C LEU A 327 -11.30 -3.28 1.63
N HIS A 328 -11.80 -2.49 2.57
CA HIS A 328 -12.74 -1.40 2.35
C HIS A 328 -11.95 -0.10 2.21
N LEU A 329 -11.94 0.44 1.00
CA LEU A 329 -11.37 1.74 0.70
C LEU A 329 -12.45 2.80 0.81
N LYS A 330 -12.41 3.62 1.86
CA LYS A 330 -13.38 4.72 2.00
C LYS A 330 -13.09 5.84 1.02
N LEU A 331 -14.11 6.16 0.22
CA LEU A 331 -14.14 7.29 -0.69
C LEU A 331 -14.90 8.42 0.00
N SER A 332 -14.20 9.52 0.25
CA SER A 332 -14.80 10.75 0.78
C SER A 332 -14.48 11.90 -0.14
N ARG A 333 -15.42 12.83 -0.34
CA ARG A 333 -15.17 14.06 -1.11
C ARG A 333 -14.16 15.00 -0.43
N ARG A 334 -13.96 14.87 0.89
CA ARG A 334 -13.14 15.78 1.70
C ARG A 334 -11.71 15.29 1.93
N ILE A 335 -11.54 14.10 2.50
CA ILE A 335 -10.20 13.52 2.78
C ILE A 335 -10.22 12.01 2.48
N PRO A 336 -10.21 11.62 1.21
CA PRO A 336 -10.30 10.22 0.81
C PRO A 336 -9.00 9.45 1.06
N ALA A 337 -9.13 8.24 1.61
CA ALA A 337 -8.04 7.27 1.71
C ALA A 337 -7.52 6.82 0.33
N ALA A 338 -8.39 6.87 -0.68
CA ALA A 338 -8.06 6.52 -2.05
C ALA A 338 -7.04 7.44 -2.72
N PHE A 339 -6.93 8.70 -2.29
CA PHE A 339 -6.12 9.69 -2.99
C PHE A 339 -4.85 10.00 -2.22
N HIS A 340 -3.75 9.52 -2.80
CA HIS A 340 -2.44 10.04 -2.50
C HIS A 340 -2.41 11.54 -2.89
N PRO A 341 -1.85 12.46 -2.08
CA PRO A 341 -1.70 13.88 -2.44
C PRO A 341 -0.69 14.06 -3.58
N PHE A 342 -1.06 13.63 -4.79
CA PHE A 342 -0.31 13.84 -6.01
C PHE A 342 -0.87 14.99 -6.86
N SER A 343 -2.03 15.54 -6.52
CA SER A 343 -2.59 16.65 -7.27
C SER A 343 -1.97 17.95 -6.78
N ARG A 344 -0.90 18.39 -7.47
CA ARG A 344 -0.33 19.76 -7.49
C ARG A 344 -0.84 20.66 -6.37
N HIS A 345 -0.07 21.00 -5.34
CA HIS A 345 -0.34 22.19 -4.51
C HIS A 345 -1.77 22.33 -3.90
N PHE A 346 -2.67 21.34 -3.99
CA PHE A 346 -4.08 21.49 -3.57
C PHE A 346 -4.39 20.61 -2.36
N GLY A 347 -3.88 19.38 -2.29
CA GLY A 347 -4.26 18.44 -1.23
C GLY A 347 -3.81 18.80 0.18
N TYR A 348 -2.76 19.61 0.34
CA TYR A 348 -2.25 19.99 1.66
C TYR A 348 -2.11 21.50 1.87
N SER A 349 -1.71 22.26 0.84
CA SER A 349 -1.81 23.72 0.85
C SER A 349 -3.25 24.22 0.80
N GLY A 350 -4.19 23.48 0.21
CA GLY A 350 -5.64 23.80 0.28
C GLY A 350 -6.29 23.45 1.62
N LEU A 351 -5.63 22.65 2.48
CA LEU A 351 -6.08 22.40 3.85
C LEU A 351 -5.60 23.48 4.84
N GLY A 352 -4.74 24.40 4.41
CA GLY A 352 -4.20 25.50 5.23
C GLY A 352 -4.34 26.90 4.61
N ARG A 353 -4.56 27.01 3.29
CA ARG A 353 -5.03 28.21 2.62
C ARG A 353 -6.42 27.95 2.08
N GLN A 354 -7.38 28.71 2.60
CA GLN A 354 -8.59 29.09 1.90
C GLN A 354 -8.18 29.59 0.51
N LEU A 355 -8.36 28.75 -0.50
CA LEU A 355 -8.25 29.17 -1.89
C LEU A 355 -9.48 30.02 -2.16
N CYS A 356 -9.38 31.30 -1.86
CA CYS A 356 -10.22 32.31 -2.48
C CYS A 356 -9.88 32.33 -3.96
N SER A 357 -10.59 31.55 -4.77
CA SER A 357 -11.13 32.08 -6.02
C SER A 357 -12.59 32.35 -5.74
N GLU A 358 -13.03 33.60 -5.92
CA GLU A 358 -14.38 34.09 -5.59
C GLU A 358 -15.52 33.39 -6.37
N ASP A 359 -15.22 32.38 -7.20
CA ASP A 359 -16.19 31.70 -8.09
C ASP A 359 -16.15 30.15 -8.03
N ASP A 360 -15.40 29.51 -7.13
CA ASP A 360 -15.45 28.04 -6.99
C ASP A 360 -15.48 27.65 -5.50
N ASP A 361 -16.58 27.03 -5.08
CA ASP A 361 -16.94 26.74 -3.68
C ASP A 361 -15.97 25.76 -2.97
N GLY A 362 -14.78 25.46 -3.50
CA GLY A 362 -13.67 24.79 -2.81
C GLY A 362 -13.96 23.38 -2.22
N ASP A 363 -15.16 22.86 -2.39
CA ASP A 363 -15.71 21.72 -1.63
C ASP A 363 -15.71 20.41 -2.44
N TYR A 364 -15.30 20.44 -3.70
CA TYR A 364 -15.40 19.31 -4.63
C TYR A 364 -14.05 18.90 -5.22
N MET A 365 -13.78 17.59 -5.17
CA MET A 365 -12.60 16.99 -5.77
C MET A 365 -12.71 16.95 -7.31
N ASP A 366 -11.58 17.11 -8.00
CA ASP A 366 -11.53 16.94 -9.44
C ASP A 366 -11.74 15.46 -9.85
N ALA A 367 -12.56 15.24 -10.88
CA ALA A 367 -12.95 13.90 -11.33
C ALA A 367 -11.77 13.08 -11.87
N TRP A 368 -10.77 13.71 -12.49
CA TRP A 368 -9.58 13.02 -12.97
C TRP A 368 -8.70 12.54 -11.80
N VAL A 369 -8.58 13.35 -10.75
CA VAL A 369 -7.89 12.97 -9.51
C VAL A 369 -8.57 11.76 -8.88
N ALA A 370 -9.90 11.81 -8.82
CA ALA A 370 -10.71 10.73 -8.26
C ALA A 370 -10.57 9.40 -9.02
N VAL A 371 -10.47 9.43 -10.35
CA VAL A 371 -10.23 8.19 -11.10
C VAL A 371 -8.79 7.72 -10.96
N THR A 372 -7.81 8.63 -10.98
CA THR A 372 -6.38 8.25 -10.92
C THR A 372 -6.00 7.53 -9.62
N GLY A 373 -6.47 8.01 -8.46
CA GLY A 373 -6.17 7.30 -7.21
C GLY A 373 -6.84 5.94 -7.11
N VAL A 374 -8.13 5.83 -7.44
CA VAL A 374 -8.84 4.52 -7.40
C VAL A 374 -8.24 3.54 -8.40
N SER A 375 -7.86 4.02 -9.58
CA SER A 375 -7.13 3.24 -10.57
C SER A 375 -5.87 2.62 -10.01
N THR A 376 -5.13 3.36 -9.19
CA THR A 376 -3.91 2.87 -8.54
C THR A 376 -4.21 1.68 -7.62
N TRP A 377 -5.29 1.75 -6.83
CA TRP A 377 -5.69 0.63 -5.97
C TRP A 377 -6.14 -0.60 -6.77
N LEU A 378 -6.81 -0.38 -7.91
CA LEU A 378 -7.24 -1.47 -8.78
C LEU A 378 -6.06 -2.14 -9.50
N GLU A 379 -5.08 -1.38 -9.99
CA GLU A 379 -3.85 -1.91 -10.59
C GLU A 379 -3.09 -2.81 -9.60
N GLU A 380 -2.92 -2.36 -8.36
CA GLU A 380 -2.27 -3.14 -7.30
C GLU A 380 -3.10 -4.39 -6.94
N ALA A 381 -4.43 -4.28 -6.84
CA ALA A 381 -5.29 -5.42 -6.51
C ALA A 381 -5.33 -6.50 -7.60
N ILE A 382 -5.39 -6.12 -8.88
CA ILE A 382 -5.44 -7.06 -10.01
C ILE A 382 -4.14 -7.85 -10.16
N THR A 383 -3.01 -7.31 -9.69
CA THR A 383 -1.68 -7.92 -9.79
C THR A 383 -1.31 -8.76 -8.56
N LEU A 384 -2.11 -8.75 -7.50
CA LEU A 384 -1.89 -9.62 -6.32
C LEU A 384 -1.77 -11.12 -6.65
N PRO A 385 -2.55 -11.70 -7.60
CA PRO A 385 -2.37 -13.10 -8.00
C PRO A 385 -0.97 -13.39 -8.56
N ASP A 386 -0.36 -12.44 -9.28
CA ASP A 386 0.99 -12.59 -9.84
C ASP A 386 2.06 -12.62 -8.74
N ALA A 387 1.79 -11.99 -7.59
CA ALA A 387 2.60 -12.11 -6.37
C ALA A 387 2.30 -13.40 -5.56
N GLY A 388 1.35 -14.20 -6.01
CA GLY A 388 0.94 -15.46 -5.41
C GLY A 388 -0.14 -15.33 -4.35
N MET A 389 -0.94 -14.25 -4.35
CA MET A 389 -2.14 -14.17 -3.54
C MET A 389 -3.10 -15.31 -3.90
N PRO A 390 -3.51 -16.18 -2.95
CA PRO A 390 -4.41 -17.29 -3.26
C PRO A 390 -5.78 -16.80 -3.78
N PRO A 391 -6.42 -17.56 -4.69
CA PRO A 391 -7.73 -17.19 -5.21
C PRO A 391 -8.77 -17.07 -4.09
N ASN A 392 -9.68 -16.12 -4.25
CA ASN A 392 -10.75 -15.80 -3.29
C ASN A 392 -10.26 -15.34 -1.90
N SER A 393 -8.97 -15.13 -1.67
CA SER A 393 -8.45 -14.71 -0.35
C SER A 393 -8.55 -13.20 -0.11
N PHE A 394 -8.59 -12.39 -1.17
CA PHE A 394 -8.63 -10.93 -1.10
C PHE A 394 -9.80 -10.38 -1.91
N THR A 395 -10.45 -9.33 -1.40
CA THR A 395 -11.47 -8.56 -2.13
C THR A 395 -11.34 -7.08 -1.79
N LEU A 396 -11.25 -6.23 -2.81
CA LEU A 396 -11.25 -4.78 -2.68
C LEU A 396 -12.69 -4.25 -2.83
N PHE A 397 -13.15 -3.48 -1.85
CA PHE A 397 -14.42 -2.78 -1.83
C PHE A 397 -14.18 -1.28 -1.90
N LEU A 398 -14.86 -0.61 -2.83
CA LEU A 398 -14.91 0.85 -2.90
C LEU A 398 -16.12 1.33 -2.11
N ASP A 399 -15.89 1.87 -0.91
CA ASP A 399 -16.95 2.35 -0.04
C ASP A 399 -17.21 3.83 -0.33
N GLY A 400 -18.28 4.09 -1.08
CA GLY A 400 -18.67 5.44 -1.48
C GLY A 400 -19.41 6.22 -0.41
N GLU A 401 -19.84 5.61 0.69
CA GLU A 401 -20.70 6.28 1.67
C GLU A 401 -19.91 7.29 2.54
N PRO A 402 -20.49 8.46 2.87
CA PRO A 402 -21.84 8.93 2.50
C PRO A 402 -21.92 9.59 1.12
N ASP A 403 -20.80 9.78 0.43
CA ASP A 403 -20.68 10.53 -0.83
C ASP A 403 -20.99 9.69 -2.09
N ARG A 404 -21.84 8.66 -1.95
CA ARG A 404 -22.05 7.63 -2.98
C ARG A 404 -22.50 8.23 -4.31
N ALA A 405 -23.44 9.16 -4.26
CA ALA A 405 -24.00 9.79 -5.47
C ALA A 405 -22.90 10.55 -6.24
N TYR A 406 -22.04 11.26 -5.52
CA TYR A 406 -20.93 12.01 -6.09
C TYR A 406 -19.93 11.09 -6.80
N PHE A 407 -19.47 10.02 -6.14
CA PHE A 407 -18.56 9.06 -6.76
C PHE A 407 -19.22 8.29 -7.90
N SER A 408 -20.52 7.97 -7.80
CA SER A 408 -21.28 7.35 -8.89
C SER A 408 -21.26 8.23 -10.15
N ILE A 409 -21.48 9.55 -10.00
CA ILE A 409 -21.45 10.50 -11.11
C ILE A 409 -20.04 10.59 -11.70
N ILE A 410 -18.99 10.67 -10.88
CA ILE A 410 -17.60 10.71 -11.36
C ILE A 410 -17.27 9.44 -12.15
N PHE A 411 -17.54 8.26 -11.59
CA PHE A 411 -17.22 7.01 -12.28
C PHE A 411 -18.07 6.84 -13.53
N GLN A 412 -19.36 7.15 -13.50
CA GLN A 412 -20.21 7.07 -14.68
C GLN A 412 -19.77 8.07 -15.75
N ASN A 413 -19.62 9.34 -15.43
CA ASN A 413 -19.25 10.37 -16.41
C ASN A 413 -17.85 10.17 -16.95
N THR A 414 -16.87 9.85 -16.10
CA THR A 414 -15.50 9.65 -16.54
C THR A 414 -15.35 8.34 -17.31
N LEU A 415 -15.87 7.21 -16.83
CA LEU A 415 -15.70 5.93 -17.53
C LEU A 415 -16.52 5.87 -18.84
N VAL A 416 -17.74 6.42 -18.86
CA VAL A 416 -18.58 6.45 -20.08
C VAL A 416 -18.04 7.43 -21.12
N ARG A 417 -17.55 8.61 -20.72
CA ARG A 417 -16.97 9.58 -21.67
C ARG A 417 -15.57 9.18 -22.15
N HIS A 418 -14.74 8.61 -21.29
CA HIS A 418 -13.36 8.25 -21.65
C HIS A 418 -13.25 6.87 -22.30
N GLY A 419 -14.20 5.93 -22.14
CA GLY A 419 -14.14 4.61 -22.79
C GLY A 419 -13.94 4.67 -24.32
N PRO A 420 -14.78 5.40 -25.08
CA PRO A 420 -14.59 5.56 -26.53
C PRO A 420 -13.27 6.28 -26.90
N LEU A 421 -12.88 7.31 -26.12
CA LEU A 421 -11.62 8.03 -26.30
C LEU A 421 -10.41 7.12 -26.05
N MET A 422 -10.45 6.25 -25.04
CA MET A 422 -9.40 5.26 -24.75
C MET A 422 -9.25 4.25 -25.89
N HIS A 423 -10.37 3.72 -26.40
CA HIS A 423 -10.34 2.80 -27.54
C HIS A 423 -9.81 3.49 -28.81
N ALA A 424 -10.22 4.74 -29.06
CA ALA A 424 -9.72 5.53 -30.19
C ALA A 424 -8.21 5.83 -30.05
N SER A 425 -7.73 6.24 -28.88
CA SER A 425 -6.31 6.50 -28.62
C SER A 425 -5.44 5.26 -28.74
N LYS A 426 -5.91 4.08 -28.28
CA LYS A 426 -5.20 2.80 -28.48
C LYS A 426 -5.08 2.44 -29.96
N ARG A 427 -6.14 2.66 -30.74
CA ARG A 427 -6.15 2.42 -32.18
C ARG A 427 -5.19 3.36 -32.90
N LEU A 428 -5.23 4.65 -32.57
CA LEU A 428 -4.36 5.68 -33.11
C LEU A 428 -2.87 5.48 -32.78
N TYR A 429 -2.54 5.04 -31.55
CA TYR A 429 -1.16 4.72 -31.19
C TYR A 429 -0.61 3.53 -31.97
N ARG A 430 -1.43 2.48 -32.18
CA ARG A 430 -1.04 1.33 -33.01
C ARG A 430 -0.79 1.70 -34.47
N THR A 431 -1.52 2.68 -35.01
CA THR A 431 -1.40 3.10 -36.40
C THR A 431 -0.35 4.19 -36.63
N SER A 432 -0.13 5.08 -35.66
CA SER A 432 0.76 6.24 -35.79
C SER A 432 1.48 6.61 -34.48
N PRO A 433 2.43 5.78 -33.99
CA PRO A 433 3.06 5.97 -32.67
C PRO A 433 3.79 7.31 -32.50
N HIS A 434 4.36 7.83 -33.59
CA HIS A 434 5.20 9.03 -33.64
C HIS A 434 4.39 10.34 -33.58
N GLN A 435 3.07 10.30 -33.74
CA GLN A 435 2.21 11.49 -33.68
C GLN A 435 1.78 11.87 -32.24
N PHE A 436 2.14 11.06 -31.23
CA PHE A 436 1.69 11.22 -29.84
C PHE A 436 2.82 11.56 -28.85
N ASP A 437 3.93 12.10 -29.34
CA ASP A 437 5.07 12.46 -28.49
C ASP A 437 4.77 13.75 -27.70
N GLY A 438 4.07 13.61 -26.56
CA GLY A 438 3.96 14.68 -25.55
C GLY A 438 2.59 14.98 -24.95
N ALA A 439 1.48 14.31 -25.31
CA ALA A 439 0.17 14.59 -24.71
C ALA A 439 -0.02 13.87 -23.34
N PRO A 440 -0.05 14.59 -22.19
CA PRO A 440 0.00 13.98 -20.86
C PRO A 440 -1.21 13.13 -20.43
N PRO A 441 -2.48 13.44 -20.77
CA PRO A 441 -3.59 12.71 -20.17
C PRO A 441 -3.75 11.30 -20.74
N TYR A 442 -3.20 10.99 -21.93
CA TYR A 442 -3.52 9.74 -22.66
C TYR A 442 -2.55 8.57 -22.40
N ARG A 443 -1.30 8.81 -21.97
CA ARG A 443 -0.35 7.71 -21.67
C ARG A 443 -0.80 6.84 -20.48
N LEU A 444 -1.45 7.43 -19.48
CA LEU A 444 -1.98 6.67 -18.34
C LEU A 444 -3.05 5.68 -18.79
N TRP A 445 -4.02 6.10 -19.60
CA TRP A 445 -5.11 5.22 -20.10
C TRP A 445 -4.69 4.18 -21.14
N GLN A 446 -3.48 4.29 -21.67
CA GLN A 446 -2.89 3.26 -22.51
C GLN A 446 -2.37 2.06 -21.70
N ARG A 447 -2.23 2.20 -20.36
CA ARG A 447 -1.90 1.07 -19.48
C ARG A 447 -2.98 -0.01 -19.63
N VAL A 448 -2.54 -1.23 -19.94
CA VAL A 448 -3.43 -2.36 -20.19
C VAL A 448 -4.24 -2.67 -18.93
N GLU A 449 -3.63 -2.48 -17.77
CA GLU A 449 -4.15 -2.74 -16.44
C GLU A 449 -5.18 -1.68 -16.04
N LEU A 450 -4.92 -0.40 -16.32
CA LEU A 450 -5.92 0.66 -16.17
C LEU A 450 -7.13 0.40 -17.06
N SER A 451 -6.92 -0.01 -18.30
CA SER A 451 -8.02 -0.40 -19.19
C SER A 451 -8.78 -1.62 -18.66
N LYS A 452 -8.10 -2.62 -18.12
CA LYS A 452 -8.74 -3.80 -17.48
C LYS A 452 -9.51 -3.39 -16.23
N ALA A 453 -8.97 -2.50 -15.40
CA ALA A 453 -9.61 -1.96 -14.21
C ALA A 453 -10.86 -1.15 -14.57
N VAL A 454 -10.77 -0.27 -15.57
CA VAL A 454 -11.89 0.48 -16.14
C VAL A 454 -12.93 -0.45 -16.78
N GLU A 455 -12.50 -1.48 -17.50
CA GLU A 455 -13.40 -2.51 -18.05
C GLU A 455 -14.09 -3.31 -16.95
N TYR A 456 -13.39 -3.64 -15.87
CA TYR A 456 -13.96 -4.31 -14.72
C TYR A 456 -15.01 -3.45 -14.02
N LEU A 457 -14.69 -2.16 -13.82
CA LEU A 457 -15.62 -1.17 -13.29
C LEU A 457 -16.85 -0.99 -14.20
N THR A 458 -16.71 -1.07 -15.53
CA THR A 458 -17.81 -0.86 -16.48
C THR A 458 -18.63 -2.11 -16.78
N LYS A 459 -18.04 -3.31 -16.72
CA LYS A 459 -18.71 -4.61 -16.94
C LYS A 459 -19.32 -5.18 -15.66
N GLY A 460 -18.72 -4.93 -14.50
CA GLY A 460 -19.31 -5.24 -13.21
C GLY A 460 -20.36 -4.19 -12.87
N SER A 461 -21.62 -4.57 -12.74
CA SER A 461 -22.65 -3.66 -12.25
C SER A 461 -22.17 -3.05 -10.92
N PHE A 462 -21.97 -1.74 -10.87
CA PHE A 462 -21.52 -1.02 -9.67
C PHE A 462 -22.47 -1.28 -8.50
N TYR A 463 -22.11 -2.19 -7.60
CA TYR A 463 -22.77 -2.31 -6.29
C TYR A 463 -21.98 -1.49 -5.27
N PHE A 464 -22.39 -0.23 -5.10
CA PHE A 464 -22.14 0.48 -3.84
C PHE A 464 -22.99 -0.20 -2.76
N GLY A 465 -22.41 -1.22 -2.12
CA GLY A 465 -23.04 -1.94 -1.02
C GLY A 465 -23.04 -1.09 0.25
N LYS A 466 -24.16 -1.09 0.98
CA LYS A 466 -24.22 -0.50 2.31
C LYS A 466 -23.31 -1.27 3.27
N TYR A 467 -22.61 -0.55 4.14
CA TYR A 467 -22.25 -1.08 5.44
C TYR A 467 -23.55 -1.27 6.24
N SER A 468 -24.07 -2.49 6.33
CA SER A 468 -25.10 -2.84 7.31
C SER A 468 -24.47 -3.69 8.41
N GLN A 469 -24.70 -3.32 9.67
CA GLN A 469 -24.30 -4.06 10.86
C GLN A 469 -24.99 -5.44 11.01
N HIS A 470 -25.74 -5.90 10.01
CA HIS A 470 -26.44 -7.19 10.04
C HIS A 470 -26.02 -8.13 8.89
N PRO A 471 -26.01 -9.45 9.13
CA PRO A 471 -25.55 -10.43 8.16
C PRO A 471 -26.66 -10.72 7.15
N ALA A 472 -26.65 -10.07 6.00
CA ALA A 472 -27.41 -10.52 4.85
C ALA A 472 -26.50 -11.38 3.95
N HIS A 473 -27.00 -12.55 3.57
CA HIS A 473 -26.33 -13.59 2.79
C HIS A 473 -25.50 -13.04 1.60
N PRO A 474 -24.27 -13.55 1.37
CA PRO A 474 -23.47 -13.15 0.22
C PRO A 474 -24.09 -13.68 -1.08
N LEU A 475 -24.52 -12.78 -1.97
CA LEU A 475 -24.78 -13.11 -3.37
C LEU A 475 -23.45 -13.51 -4.02
N GLN A 476 -23.42 -14.73 -4.58
CA GLN A 476 -22.30 -15.27 -5.33
C GLN A 476 -22.01 -14.39 -6.56
N LEU A 477 -20.76 -13.93 -6.69
CA LEU A 477 -20.24 -13.45 -7.96
C LEU A 477 -20.20 -14.62 -8.96
N PRO A 478 -20.50 -14.39 -10.25
CA PRO A 478 -20.38 -15.45 -11.25
C PRO A 478 -18.93 -15.95 -11.30
N SER A 479 -18.79 -17.27 -11.23
CA SER A 479 -17.52 -17.98 -11.36
C SER A 479 -16.81 -17.61 -12.67
N TRP A 480 -15.50 -17.41 -12.58
CA TRP A 480 -14.61 -17.27 -13.73
C TRP A 480 -14.81 -18.43 -14.71
N PRO A 481 -14.90 -18.19 -16.03
CA PRO A 481 -14.81 -19.28 -16.99
C PRO A 481 -13.39 -19.85 -16.90
N ALA A 482 -13.31 -21.13 -16.55
CA ALA A 482 -12.10 -21.92 -16.69
C ALA A 482 -11.69 -21.92 -18.17
N SER A 483 -10.39 -21.76 -18.42
CA SER A 483 -9.77 -22.05 -19.73
C SER A 483 -9.87 -23.53 -20.02
#